data_AF-A0A9D2P6I7-F1
#
_entry.id   AF-A0A9D2P6I7-F1
#
_cell.length_a   1.000
_cell.length_b   1.000
_cell.length_c   1.000
_cell.angle_alpha   90.00
_cell.angle_beta   90.00
_cell.angle_gamma   90.00
#
_symmetry.space_group_name_H-M   'P 1'
#
loop_
_entity.id
_entity.type
_entity.pdbx_description
1 polymer ?
#
loop_
_entity_poly.entity_id
_entity_poly.type
_entity_poly.pdbx_seq_one_letter_code
_entity_poly.pdbx_strand_id
1 'polypeptide(L)' 'MKEVDARGLSCPEPMMLTEEAVKSEKGAIRILVTEPHQRMNVEKCARDHGRE' A
#
# COMPACT_ATOMS: atom_id res chain seq x y z
N MET A 1 -8.54 -2.41 11.32
CA MET A 1 -8.25 -1.57 10.14
C MET A 1 -6.86 -1.02 10.32
N LYS A 2 -5.90 -1.47 9.51
CA LYS A 2 -4.50 -1.03 9.61
C LYS A 2 -4.30 0.20 8.73
N GLU A 3 -3.77 1.28 9.27
CA GLU A 3 -3.37 2.45 8.49
C GLU A 3 -1.87 2.42 8.24
N VAL A 4 -1.46 2.65 7.00
CA VAL A 4 -0.07 2.69 6.56
C VAL A 4 0.16 4.05 5.93
N ASP A 5 0.95 4.89 6.58
CA ASP A 5 1.32 6.19 6.06
C ASP A 5 2.65 6.10 5.30
N ALA A 6 2.58 6.24 3.98
CA ALA A 6 3.72 6.25 3.07
C ALA A 6 3.82 7.60 2.33
N ARG A 7 3.22 8.67 2.87
CA ARG A 7 3.31 10.01 2.28
C ARG A 7 4.73 10.56 2.39
N GLY A 8 5.19 11.20 1.31
CA GLY A 8 6.52 11.81 1.23
C GLY A 8 7.67 10.81 1.08
N LEU A 9 7.39 9.51 1.07
CA LEU A 9 8.39 8.49 0.77
C LEU A 9 8.64 8.39 -0.73
N SER A 10 9.86 7.99 -1.10
CA SER A 10 10.23 7.78 -2.49
C SER A 10 10.09 6.30 -2.87
N CYS A 11 9.89 6.00 -4.15
CA CYS A 11 9.87 4.62 -4.61
C CYS A 11 11.23 3.93 -4.30
N PRO A 12 11.24 2.66 -3.85
CA PRO A 12 10.12 1.71 -3.78
C PRO A 12 9.40 1.63 -2.43
N GLU A 13 9.68 2.50 -1.47
CA GLU A 13 9.23 2.36 -0.08
C GLU A 13 7.70 2.18 0.09
N PRO A 14 6.82 2.96 -0.60
CA PRO A 14 5.37 2.80 -0.46
C PRO A 14 4.87 1.41 -0.87
N MET A 15 5.50 0.81 -1.88
CA MET A 15 5.13 -0.52 -2.36
C MET A 15 5.53 -1.60 -1.34
N MET A 16 6.73 -1.51 -0.77
CA MET A 16 7.19 -2.48 0.22
C MET A 16 6.31 -2.45 1.48
N LEU A 17 5.99 -1.25 1.99
CA LEU A 17 5.08 -1.09 3.13
C LEU A 17 3.67 -1.65 2.84
N THR A 18 3.20 -1.50 1.61
CA THR A 18 1.93 -2.07 1.14
C THR A 18 1.98 -3.59 1.17
N GLU A 19 3.03 -4.20 0.60
CA GLU A 19 3.20 -5.66 0.60
C GLU A 19 3.24 -6.21 2.02
N GLU A 20 4.02 -5.60 2.91
CA GLU A 20 4.10 -6.02 4.31
C GLU A 20 2.75 -5.90 5.03
N ALA A 21 2.01 -4.82 4.79
CA ALA A 21 0.69 -4.64 5.39
C ALA A 21 -0.30 -5.68 4.87
N VAL A 22 -0.31 -5.94 3.56
CA VAL A 22 -1.19 -6.92 2.91
C VAL A 22 -0.88 -8.36 3.36
N LYS A 23 0.40 -8.69 3.59
CA LYS A 23 0.82 -10.00 4.11
C LYS A 23 0.53 -10.15 5.61
N SER A 24 0.67 -9.08 6.39
CA SER A 24 0.51 -9.11 7.84
C SER A 24 -0.94 -9.02 8.30
N GLU A 25 -1.78 -8.24 7.63
CA GLU A 25 -3.12 -7.88 8.12
C GLU A 25 -4.20 -8.54 7.27
N LYS A 26 -5.09 -9.38 7.84
CA LYS A 26 -6.20 -10.02 7.10
C LYS A 26 -7.44 -9.15 6.94
N GLY A 27 -7.52 -8.03 7.66
CA GLY A 27 -8.65 -7.07 7.61
C GLY A 27 -8.44 -5.93 6.61
N ALA A 28 -9.32 -4.92 6.70
CA ALA A 28 -9.22 -3.71 5.88
C ALA A 28 -7.92 -2.92 6.17
N ILE A 29 -7.26 -2.45 5.11
CA ILE A 29 -6.01 -1.69 5.17
C ILE A 29 -6.25 -0.35 4.46
N ARG A 30 -5.79 0.75 5.06
CA ARG A 30 -5.82 2.09 4.46
C ARG A 30 -4.39 2.57 4.24
N ILE A 31 -4.06 2.91 3.01
CA ILE A 31 -2.71 3.29 2.62
C ILE A 31 -2.75 4.74 2.15
N LEU A 32 -1.96 5.59 2.81
CA LEU A 32 -1.85 7.00 2.48
C LEU A 32 -0.56 7.22 1.69
N VAL A 33 -0.69 7.77 0.49
CA VAL A 33 0.44 8.10 -0.40
C VAL A 33 0.29 9.53 -0.90
N THR A 34 1.40 10.15 -1.29
CA THR A 34 1.39 11.54 -1.75
C THR A 34 1.17 11.64 -3.26
N GLU A 35 1.86 10.80 -4.04
CA GLU A 35 1.88 10.94 -5.48
C GLU A 35 0.95 9.95 -6.18
N PRO A 36 0.33 10.35 -7.32
CA PRO A 36 -0.63 9.51 -8.03
C PRO A 36 -0.02 8.22 -8.56
N HIS A 37 1.25 8.24 -8.97
CA HIS A 37 1.95 7.05 -9.45
C HIS A 37 2.15 6.01 -8.33
N GLN A 38 2.33 6.46 -7.09
CA GLN A 38 2.43 5.58 -5.93
C GLN A 38 1.11 4.89 -5.68
N ARG A 39 -0.01 5.63 -5.76
CA ARG A 39 -1.36 5.07 -5.61
C ARG A 39 -1.62 3.93 -6.61
N MET A 40 -1.28 4.13 -7.88
CA MET A 40 -1.48 3.10 -8.91
C MET A 40 -0.66 1.83 -8.63
N ASN A 41 0.57 2.00 -8.14
CA ASN A 41 1.44 0.86 -7.78
C ASN A 41 0.92 0.11 -6.54
N VAL A 42 0.46 0.84 -5.53
CA VAL A 42 -0.13 0.27 -4.30
C VAL A 42 -1.44 -0.46 -4.61
N GLU A 43 -2.31 0.11 -5.43
CA GLU A 43 -3.57 -0.51 -5.86
C GLU A 43 -3.32 -1.78 -6.68
N LYS A 44 -2.34 -1.75 -7.59
CA LYS A 44 -1.92 -2.93 -8.34
C LYS A 44 -1.38 -4.02 -7.40
N CYS A 45 -0.52 -3.66 -6.45
CA CYS A 45 0.03 -4.58 -5.45
C CYS A 45 -1.09 -5.23 -4.61
N ALA A 46 -2.08 -4.45 -4.16
CA ALA A 46 -3.23 -4.96 -3.43
C ALA A 46 -4.04 -5.96 -4.28
N ARG A 47 -4.31 -5.62 -5.56
CA ARG A 47 -5.02 -6.51 -6.50
C ARG A 47 -4.27 -7.82 -6.78
N ASP A 48 -2.95 -7.77 -6.96
CA ASP A 48 -2.11 -8.96 -7.14
C ASP A 48 -2.19 -9.90 -5.92
N HIS A 49 -2.46 -9.35 -4.73
CA HIS A 49 -2.68 -10.11 -3.50
C HIS A 49 -4.17 -10.41 -3.21
N GLY A 50 -5.07 -10.18 -4.18
CA GLY A 50 -6.50 -10.48 -4.07
C GLY A 50 -7.29 -9.49 -3.20
N ARG A 51 -6.83 -8.24 -3.09
CA ARG A 51 -7.47 -7.17 -2.31
C ARG A 51 -7.85 -5.97 -3.18
N GLU A 52 -8.77 -5.15 -2.67
CA GLU A 52 -9.26 -3.90 -3.26
C GLU A 52 -9.07 -2.74 -2.28
#